data_AF-A0A2V8LTS1-F1
#
_entry.id   AF-A0A2V8LTS1-F1
#
_cell.length_a   1.000
_cell.length_b   1.000
_cell.length_c   1.000
_cell.angle_alpha   90.00
_cell.angle_beta   90.00
_cell.angle_gamma   90.00
#
_symmetry.space_group_name_H-M   'P 1'
#
loop_
_entity.id
_entity.type
_entity.pdbx_description
1 polymer ?
#
loop_
_entity_poly.entity_id
_entity_poly.type
_entity_poly.pdbx_seq_one_letter_code
_entity_poly.pdbx_strand_id
1 'polypeptide(L)'
;MECEEVRDQFADYLIDNLQEPARLEVRNHLAACESCRSEAEGLKTLWTKLGTIPAAEPGPELRARFQVMLEAYRHGLDQAPSRSFRQSMNEWLARWWPAQPVLQFGLALVLLVVGVAAGWRLRPEPVVQPNGEITELRGELRQMRQMVALSLMQQQSASERLKGVNWSYQLQQPDREVLTALLDTLMHDPNVNVRLAAVDALRQFGGQPVVRTGVVEALGRQDSPMVQVALIDLVVDLKEKESVDTLRKLTQDEKLNEAVRTRAQKGLQELE
;
A
#
# COMPACT_ATOMS: atom_id res chain seq x y z
N MET A 1 32.94 14.91 -23.48
CA MET A 1 32.96 14.39 -22.11
C MET A 1 34.20 14.89 -21.43
N GLU A 2 33.99 15.60 -20.32
CA GLU A 2 35.04 16.00 -19.40
C GLU A 2 35.44 14.81 -18.51
N CYS A 3 36.64 14.86 -17.92
CA CYS A 3 37.12 13.78 -17.05
C CYS A 3 36.23 13.55 -15.82
N GLU A 4 35.54 14.59 -15.32
CA GLU A 4 34.63 14.48 -14.18
C GLU A 4 33.40 13.62 -14.52
N GLU A 5 32.75 13.88 -15.66
CA GLU A 5 31.56 13.16 -16.13
C GLU A 5 31.83 11.67 -16.35
N VAL A 6 33.05 11.34 -16.79
CA VAL A 6 33.47 9.95 -17.02
C VAL A 6 33.68 9.22 -15.70
N ARG A 7 34.21 9.90 -14.68
CA ARG A 7 34.44 9.32 -13.35
C ARG A 7 33.12 8.99 -12.66
N ASP A 8 32.10 9.82 -12.81
CA ASP A 8 30.76 9.56 -12.29
C ASP A 8 30.13 8.30 -12.89
N GLN A 9 30.50 7.97 -14.14
CA GLN A 9 29.98 6.79 -14.86
C GLN A 9 30.83 5.53 -14.69
N PHE A 10 31.93 5.57 -13.93
CA PHE A 10 32.82 4.41 -13.76
C PHE A 10 32.14 3.21 -13.09
N ALA A 11 31.32 3.46 -12.07
CA ALA A 11 30.61 2.37 -11.39
C ALA A 11 29.71 1.62 -12.37
N ASP A 12 28.84 2.34 -13.07
CA ASP A 12 27.92 1.77 -14.06
C ASP A 12 28.64 1.14 -15.26
N TYR A 13 29.78 1.68 -15.68
CA TYR A 13 30.62 1.10 -16.72
C TYR A 13 31.21 -0.27 -16.29
N LEU A 14 31.63 -0.42 -15.04
CA LEU A 14 32.26 -1.65 -14.53
C LEU A 14 31.27 -2.79 -14.29
N ILE A 15 30.02 -2.46 -13.93
CA ILE A 15 28.95 -3.45 -13.72
C ILE A 15 28.08 -3.68 -14.97
N ASP A 16 28.49 -3.12 -16.10
CA ASP A 16 27.81 -3.22 -17.39
C ASP A 16 26.36 -2.68 -17.41
N ASN A 17 26.10 -1.64 -16.62
CA ASN A 17 24.77 -1.02 -16.42
C ASN A 17 24.54 0.24 -17.27
N LEU A 18 25.50 0.65 -18.10
CA LEU A 18 25.34 1.78 -19.02
C LEU A 18 24.53 1.40 -20.27
N GLN A 19 23.81 2.38 -20.83
CA GLN A 19 23.20 2.23 -22.16
C GLN A 19 24.27 2.40 -23.26
N GLU A 20 24.09 1.74 -24.41
CA GLU A 20 25.07 1.74 -25.53
C GLU A 20 25.63 3.11 -25.94
N PRO A 21 24.84 4.21 -26.08
CA PRO A 21 25.39 5.51 -26.44
C PRO A 21 26.39 6.03 -25.39
N ALA A 22 26.03 5.97 -24.10
CA ALA A 22 26.92 6.38 -23.01
C ALA A 22 28.15 5.47 -22.88
N ARG A 23 27.98 4.15 -23.09
CA ARG A 23 29.09 3.18 -23.07
C ARG A 23 30.12 3.47 -24.18
N LEU A 24 29.69 3.96 -25.34
CA LEU A 24 30.58 4.33 -26.44
C LEU A 24 31.37 5.60 -26.12
N GLU A 25 30.72 6.59 -25.53
CA GLU A 25 31.34 7.86 -25.11
C GLU A 25 32.43 7.64 -24.05
N VAL A 26 32.15 6.83 -23.03
CA VAL A 26 33.12 6.43 -22.01
C VAL A 26 34.29 5.67 -22.64
N ARG A 27 34.03 4.71 -23.55
CA ARG A 27 35.11 3.97 -24.25
C ARG A 27 36.00 4.88 -25.08
N ASN A 28 35.42 5.83 -25.81
CA ASN A 28 36.16 6.80 -26.61
C ASN A 28 37.03 7.70 -25.72
N HIS A 29 36.52 8.13 -24.56
CA HIS A 29 37.28 8.93 -23.62
C HIS A 29 38.44 8.13 -22.99
N LEU A 30 38.22 6.87 -22.58
CA LEU A 30 39.27 6.00 -22.03
C LEU A 30 40.37 5.67 -23.05
N ALA A 31 40.05 5.70 -24.36
CA ALA A 31 41.04 5.58 -25.42
C ALA A 31 41.91 6.84 -25.54
N ALA A 32 41.36 8.03 -25.29
CA ALA A 32 42.05 9.31 -25.44
C ALA A 32 42.77 9.81 -24.18
N CYS A 33 42.30 9.46 -22.97
CA CYS A 33 42.80 9.97 -21.70
C CYS A 33 43.52 8.90 -20.87
N GLU A 34 44.83 9.05 -20.69
CA GLU A 34 45.67 8.12 -19.92
C GLU A 34 45.32 8.08 -18.42
N SER A 35 45.00 9.24 -17.83
CA SER A 35 44.64 9.34 -16.41
C SER A 35 43.38 8.53 -16.10
N CYS A 36 42.31 8.74 -16.87
CA CYS A 36 41.04 8.04 -16.68
C CYS A 36 41.17 6.54 -16.96
N ARG A 37 42.03 6.14 -17.91
CA ARG A 37 42.32 4.73 -18.18
C ARG A 37 42.95 4.03 -16.97
N SER A 38 43.98 4.64 -16.38
CA SER A 38 44.66 4.08 -15.21
C SER A 38 43.73 3.94 -13.99
N GLU A 39 42.82 4.90 -13.80
CA GLU A 39 41.85 4.88 -12.71
C GLU A 39 40.79 3.80 -12.90
N ALA A 40 40.25 3.67 -14.13
CA ALA A 40 39.30 2.62 -14.48
C ALA A 40 39.89 1.21 -14.33
N GLU A 41 41.16 1.01 -14.70
CA GLU A 41 41.87 -0.26 -14.51
C GLU A 41 42.09 -0.58 -13.02
N GLY A 42 42.43 0.43 -12.21
CA GLY A 42 42.54 0.29 -10.76
C GLY A 42 41.22 -0.14 -10.10
N LEU A 43 40.12 0.52 -10.46
CA LEU A 43 38.77 0.19 -9.99
C LEU A 43 38.33 -1.19 -10.45
N LYS A 44 38.59 -1.56 -11.71
CA LYS A 44 38.31 -2.91 -12.25
C LYS A 44 39.03 -3.99 -11.46
N THR A 45 40.29 -3.73 -11.09
CA THR A 45 41.09 -4.67 -10.30
C THR A 45 40.58 -4.81 -8.87
N LEU A 46 40.10 -3.72 -8.26
CA LEU A 46 39.47 -3.77 -6.93
C LEU A 46 38.13 -4.54 -6.98
N TRP A 47 37.30 -4.28 -7.99
CA TRP A 47 36.01 -4.93 -8.18
C TRP A 47 36.14 -6.44 -8.37
N THR A 48 37.10 -6.88 -9.19
CA THR A 48 37.36 -8.32 -9.38
C THR A 48 37.84 -8.97 -8.09
N LYS A 49 38.70 -8.31 -7.29
CA LYS A 49 39.12 -8.80 -5.98
C LYS A 49 37.94 -8.93 -5.01
N LEU A 50 37.04 -7.96 -4.95
CA LEU A 50 35.82 -8.04 -4.12
C LEU A 50 34.90 -9.18 -4.56
N GLY A 51 34.78 -9.42 -5.87
CA GLY A 51 34.04 -10.55 -6.42
C GLY A 51 34.59 -11.94 -6.07
N THR A 52 35.85 -12.02 -5.61
CA THR A 52 36.43 -13.29 -5.12
C THR A 52 36.12 -13.60 -3.66
N ILE A 53 35.48 -12.66 -2.94
CA ILE A 53 35.06 -12.92 -1.56
C ILE A 53 33.93 -13.96 -1.61
N PRO A 54 34.11 -15.14 -0.99
CA PRO A 54 33.07 -16.16 -1.00
C PRO A 54 31.82 -15.62 -0.29
N ALA A 55 30.67 -15.74 -0.95
CA ALA A 55 29.41 -15.41 -0.33
C ALA A 55 29.22 -16.27 0.92
N ALA A 56 28.99 -15.64 2.07
CA ALA A 56 28.67 -16.37 3.28
C ALA A 56 27.32 -17.06 3.11
N GLU A 57 27.32 -18.39 3.02
CA GLU A 57 26.07 -19.14 2.99
C GLU A 57 25.36 -19.00 4.35
N PRO A 58 24.06 -18.70 4.37
CA PRO A 58 23.31 -18.65 5.62
C PRO A 58 23.35 -20.03 6.29
N GLY A 59 23.73 -20.06 7.56
CA GLY A 59 23.83 -21.29 8.33
C GLY A 59 22.50 -22.07 8.39
N PRO A 60 22.55 -23.39 8.68
CA PRO A 60 21.38 -24.26 8.68
C PRO A 60 20.29 -23.81 9.66
N GLU A 61 20.66 -23.13 10.74
CA GLU A 61 19.71 -22.57 11.72
C GLU A 61 18.77 -21.51 11.13
N LEU A 62 19.26 -20.67 10.21
CA LEU A 62 18.44 -19.63 9.59
C LEU A 62 17.34 -20.27 8.72
N ARG A 63 17.69 -21.33 8.00
CA ARG A 63 16.75 -22.11 7.19
C ARG A 63 15.71 -22.81 8.06
N ALA A 64 16.11 -23.40 9.18
CA ALA A 64 15.21 -24.04 10.12
C ALA A 64 14.21 -23.02 10.71
N ARG A 65 14.69 -21.85 11.16
CA ARG A 65 13.84 -20.76 11.68
C ARG A 65 12.84 -20.26 10.65
N PHE A 66 13.28 -20.11 9.39
CA PHE A 66 12.40 -19.70 8.31
C PHE A 66 11.28 -20.72 8.05
N GLN A 67 11.60 -22.02 8.03
CA GLN A 67 10.60 -23.08 7.84
C GLN A 67 9.58 -23.12 8.98
N VAL A 68 10.04 -23.00 10.22
CA VAL A 68 9.15 -22.93 11.39
C VAL A 68 8.19 -21.74 11.30
N MET A 69 8.70 -20.57 10.89
CA MET A 69 7.86 -19.38 10.70
C MET A 69 6.85 -19.55 9.56
N LEU A 70 7.26 -20.17 8.45
CA LEU A 70 6.40 -20.44 7.30
C LEU A 70 5.26 -21.42 7.65
N GLU A 71 5.56 -22.48 8.40
CA GLU A 71 4.58 -23.46 8.86
C GLU A 71 3.59 -22.85 9.85
N ALA A 72 4.07 -22.05 10.81
CA ALA A 72 3.20 -21.32 11.74
C ALA A 72 2.24 -20.38 11.00
N TYR A 73 2.72 -19.68 9.97
CA TYR A 73 1.89 -18.81 9.16
C TYR A 73 0.80 -19.58 8.39
N ARG A 74 1.18 -20.71 7.76
CA ARG A 74 0.22 -21.59 7.05
C ARG A 74 -0.84 -22.15 7.99
N HIS A 75 -0.44 -22.62 9.17
CA HIS A 75 -1.38 -23.09 10.18
C HIS A 75 -2.33 -21.99 10.66
N GLY A 76 -1.86 -20.73 10.76
CA GLY A 76 -2.73 -19.60 11.07
C GLY A 76 -3.80 -19.32 10.01
N LEU A 77 -3.52 -19.59 8.73
CA LEU A 77 -4.50 -19.48 7.64
C LEU A 77 -5.52 -20.62 7.66
N ASP A 78 -5.08 -21.85 7.91
CA ASP A 78 -5.96 -23.04 7.94
C ASP A 78 -6.86 -23.10 9.20
N GLN A 79 -6.45 -22.44 10.29
CA GLN A 79 -7.20 -22.37 11.55
C GLN A 79 -8.23 -21.23 11.58
N ALA A 80 -8.50 -20.54 10.47
CA ALA A 80 -9.61 -19.60 10.37
C ALA A 80 -10.93 -20.32 10.80
N PRO A 81 -11.57 -19.90 11.91
CA PRO A 81 -12.58 -20.72 12.57
C PRO A 81 -13.91 -20.60 11.83
N SER A 82 -14.19 -21.52 10.91
CA SER A 82 -15.47 -21.50 10.19
C SER A 82 -16.33 -22.76 10.36
N ARG A 83 -15.89 -23.80 11.09
CA ARG A 83 -16.67 -25.05 11.20
C ARG A 83 -16.87 -25.68 12.59
N SER A 84 -16.14 -25.29 13.64
CA SER A 84 -16.20 -25.98 14.94
C SER A 84 -17.31 -25.46 15.88
N PHE A 85 -17.57 -24.15 15.91
CA PHE A 85 -18.46 -23.54 16.90
C PHE A 85 -19.93 -23.98 16.77
N ARG A 86 -20.45 -24.09 15.53
CA ARG A 86 -21.84 -24.54 15.29
C ARG A 86 -22.07 -26.01 15.61
N GLN A 87 -21.06 -26.86 15.46
CA GLN A 87 -21.20 -28.32 15.67
C GLN A 87 -21.13 -28.66 17.17
N SER A 88 -20.24 -28.01 17.92
CA SER A 88 -20.13 -28.19 19.37
C SER A 88 -21.33 -27.65 20.14
N MET A 89 -21.98 -26.58 19.65
CA MET A 89 -23.21 -26.06 20.25
C MET A 89 -24.40 -27.01 20.05
N ASN A 90 -24.50 -27.68 18.91
CA ASN A 90 -25.62 -28.58 18.61
C ASN A 90 -25.63 -29.84 19.47
N GLU A 91 -24.44 -30.40 19.78
CA GLU A 91 -24.32 -31.59 20.65
C GLU A 91 -24.59 -31.25 22.12
N TRP A 92 -24.17 -30.07 22.57
CA TRP A 92 -24.45 -29.58 23.92
C TRP A 92 -25.94 -29.27 24.12
N LEU A 93 -26.60 -28.65 23.12
CA LEU A 93 -28.04 -28.39 23.16
C LEU A 93 -28.89 -29.68 23.19
N ALA A 94 -28.52 -30.70 22.43
CA ALA A 94 -29.25 -31.97 22.39
C ALA A 94 -29.20 -32.73 23.72
N ARG A 95 -28.12 -32.56 24.49
CA ARG A 95 -27.93 -33.19 25.80
C ARG A 95 -28.69 -32.47 26.92
N TRP A 96 -29.10 -31.23 26.69
CA TRP A 96 -29.85 -30.39 27.64
C TRP A 96 -31.34 -30.25 27.32
N TRP A 97 -31.86 -31.04 26.36
CA TRP A 97 -33.26 -30.98 25.94
C TRP A 97 -34.11 -32.11 26.56
N PRO A 98 -34.80 -31.89 27.71
CA PRO A 98 -35.64 -32.90 28.33
C PRO A 98 -36.99 -33.09 27.59
N ALA A 99 -37.53 -34.31 27.67
CA ALA A 99 -38.63 -34.83 26.85
C ALA A 99 -40.04 -34.32 27.19
N GLN A 100 -40.20 -33.19 27.90
CA GLN A 100 -41.52 -32.62 28.21
C GLN A 100 -41.54 -31.07 28.09
N PRO A 101 -41.59 -30.54 26.85
CA PRO A 101 -41.47 -29.11 26.61
C PRO A 101 -42.65 -28.29 27.17
N VAL A 102 -43.87 -28.81 27.18
CA VAL A 102 -45.05 -27.96 27.44
C VAL A 102 -45.06 -27.31 28.83
N LEU A 103 -44.67 -28.04 29.88
CA LEU A 103 -44.68 -27.52 31.26
C LEU A 103 -43.49 -26.58 31.56
N GLN A 104 -42.34 -26.85 30.94
CA GLN A 104 -41.13 -26.05 31.15
C GLN A 104 -41.20 -24.72 30.40
N PHE A 105 -41.76 -24.71 29.18
CA PHE A 105 -42.00 -23.47 28.45
C PHE A 105 -43.01 -22.58 29.19
N GLY A 106 -44.02 -23.17 29.85
CA GLY A 106 -44.96 -22.42 30.69
C GLY A 106 -44.28 -21.74 31.88
N LEU A 107 -43.47 -22.48 32.64
CA LEU A 107 -42.74 -21.93 33.80
C LEU A 107 -41.68 -20.90 33.37
N ALA A 108 -40.99 -21.15 32.26
CA ALA A 108 -40.02 -20.22 31.68
C ALA A 108 -40.69 -18.93 31.21
N LEU A 109 -41.87 -19.00 30.57
CA LEU A 109 -42.64 -17.82 30.17
C LEU A 109 -43.08 -17.01 31.39
N VAL A 110 -43.56 -17.68 32.45
CA VAL A 110 -43.96 -17.00 33.69
C VAL A 110 -42.77 -16.31 34.36
N LEU A 111 -41.63 -17.00 34.50
CA LEU A 111 -40.41 -16.41 35.07
C LEU A 111 -39.86 -15.28 34.20
N LEU A 112 -39.97 -15.38 32.87
CA LEU A 112 -39.58 -14.33 31.94
C LEU A 112 -40.48 -13.11 32.07
N VAL A 113 -41.80 -13.30 32.13
CA VAL A 113 -42.77 -12.21 32.32
C VAL A 113 -42.55 -11.52 33.67
N VAL A 114 -42.35 -12.30 34.74
CA VAL A 114 -42.06 -11.78 36.09
C VAL A 114 -40.72 -11.07 36.12
N GLY A 115 -39.68 -11.63 35.49
CA GLY A 115 -38.36 -11.02 35.40
C GLY A 115 -38.34 -9.74 34.58
N VAL A 116 -39.09 -9.69 33.48
CA VAL A 116 -39.26 -8.48 32.65
C VAL A 116 -40.07 -7.42 33.40
N ALA A 117 -41.15 -7.81 34.09
CA ALA A 117 -41.98 -6.88 34.86
C ALA A 117 -41.22 -6.33 36.09
N ALA A 118 -40.51 -7.18 36.82
CA ALA A 118 -39.63 -6.77 37.92
C ALA A 118 -38.48 -5.92 37.41
N GLY A 119 -37.87 -6.31 36.29
CA GLY A 119 -36.80 -5.57 35.62
C GLY A 119 -37.25 -4.21 35.10
N TRP A 120 -38.50 -4.06 34.65
CA TRP A 120 -39.12 -2.78 34.29
C TRP A 120 -39.40 -1.90 35.51
N ARG A 121 -39.85 -2.51 36.62
CA ARG A 121 -40.21 -1.79 37.84
C ARG A 121 -39.01 -1.36 38.67
N LEU A 122 -37.90 -2.11 38.56
CA LEU A 122 -36.63 -1.84 39.22
C LEU A 122 -35.62 -1.17 38.28
N ARG A 123 -36.03 -0.69 37.09
CA ARG A 123 -35.11 0.05 36.20
C ARG A 123 -34.56 1.23 36.99
N PRO A 124 -33.25 1.26 37.30
CA PRO A 124 -32.63 2.52 37.64
C PRO A 124 -32.81 3.43 36.42
N GLU A 125 -33.03 4.72 36.66
CA GLU A 125 -32.88 5.76 35.63
C GLU A 125 -31.67 5.41 34.75
N PRO A 126 -31.81 5.41 33.41
CA PRO A 126 -30.68 5.13 32.54
C PRO A 126 -29.59 6.14 32.89
N VAL A 127 -28.56 5.68 33.61
CA VAL A 127 -27.33 6.46 33.78
C VAL A 127 -26.77 6.57 32.37
N VAL A 128 -27.07 7.71 31.74
CA VAL A 128 -26.40 8.16 30.53
C VAL A 128 -24.94 8.33 30.95
N GLN A 129 -24.16 7.26 30.90
CA GLN A 129 -22.71 7.39 30.80
C GLN A 129 -22.49 8.24 29.55
N PRO A 130 -21.88 9.43 29.68
CA PRO A 130 -21.66 10.28 28.53
C PRO A 130 -20.64 9.57 27.66
N ASN A 131 -21.11 8.81 26.66
CA ASN A 131 -20.30 8.32 25.55
C ASN A 131 -19.53 9.46 24.85
N GLY A 132 -19.88 10.72 25.17
CA GLY A 132 -19.18 11.96 24.83
C GLY A 132 -17.67 11.90 25.04
N GLU A 133 -17.18 11.50 26.22
CA GLU A 133 -15.74 11.57 26.54
C GLU A 133 -14.91 10.61 25.66
N ILE A 134 -15.41 9.40 25.42
CA ILE A 134 -14.76 8.44 24.52
C ILE A 134 -14.85 8.89 23.06
N THR A 135 -15.96 9.52 22.65
CA THR A 135 -16.09 10.06 21.28
C THR A 135 -15.21 11.29 21.05
N GLU A 136 -15.02 12.12 22.06
CA GLU A 136 -14.16 13.31 22.03
C GLU A 136 -12.69 12.91 21.92
N LEU A 137 -12.22 12.01 22.80
CA LEU A 137 -10.85 11.46 22.72
C LEU A 137 -10.56 10.77 21.40
N ARG A 138 -11.53 10.02 20.83
CA ARG A 138 -11.39 9.43 19.48
C ARG A 138 -11.33 10.49 18.38
N GLY A 139 -12.01 11.61 18.57
CA GLY A 139 -11.90 12.78 17.70
C GLY A 139 -10.50 13.37 17.72
N GLU A 140 -10.00 13.68 18.92
CA GLU A 140 -8.66 14.24 19.12
C GLU A 140 -7.57 13.35 18.53
N LEU A 141 -7.62 12.02 18.78
CA LEU A 141 -6.65 11.09 18.20
C LEU A 141 -6.68 11.06 16.67
N ARG A 142 -7.85 11.21 16.05
CA ARG A 142 -7.96 11.30 14.57
C ARG A 142 -7.31 12.58 14.07
N GLN A 143 -7.59 13.70 14.72
CA GLN A 143 -7.01 15.00 14.36
C GLN A 143 -5.48 15.01 14.53
N MET A 144 -4.97 14.43 15.62
CA MET A 144 -3.52 14.27 15.83
C MET A 144 -2.87 13.44 14.72
N ARG A 145 -3.49 12.31 14.32
CA ARG A 145 -2.96 11.47 13.23
C ARG A 145 -2.96 12.19 11.89
N GLN A 146 -3.97 13.00 11.60
CA GLN A 146 -4.03 13.82 10.38
C GLN A 146 -2.90 14.84 10.34
N MET A 147 -2.68 15.57 11.45
CA MET A 147 -1.58 16.55 11.54
C MET A 147 -0.21 15.88 11.36
N VAL A 148 0.00 14.70 11.93
CA VAL A 148 1.25 13.93 11.73
C VAL A 148 1.42 13.53 10.26
N ALA A 149 0.38 13.02 9.61
CA ALA A 149 0.44 12.66 8.20
C ALA A 149 0.81 13.86 7.33
N LEU A 150 0.12 15.00 7.51
CA LEU A 150 0.38 16.24 6.79
C LEU A 150 1.80 16.77 7.03
N SER A 151 2.24 16.81 8.29
CA SER A 151 3.57 17.30 8.64
C SER A 151 4.69 16.45 8.05
N LEU A 152 4.52 15.13 8.02
CA LEU A 152 5.47 14.21 7.39
C LEU A 152 5.51 14.36 5.87
N MET A 153 4.35 14.54 5.21
CA MET A 153 4.28 14.79 3.76
C MET A 153 4.93 16.11 3.33
N GLN A 154 5.05 17.09 4.22
CA GLN A 154 5.71 18.37 3.94
C GLN A 154 7.23 18.36 4.20
N GLN A 155 7.80 17.25 4.64
CA GLN A 155 9.23 17.17 4.94
C GLN A 155 10.10 17.20 3.67
N GLN A 156 11.36 17.62 3.82
CA GLN A 156 12.30 17.67 2.70
C GLN A 156 12.77 16.27 2.25
N SER A 157 12.85 15.32 3.19
CA SER A 157 13.28 13.95 2.92
C SER A 157 12.16 13.14 2.27
N ALA A 158 12.45 12.50 1.13
CA ALA A 158 11.53 11.58 0.47
C ALA A 158 11.09 10.42 1.39
N SER A 159 11.98 9.94 2.26
CA SER A 159 11.64 8.88 3.23
C SER A 159 10.61 9.33 4.25
N GLU A 160 10.70 10.58 4.72
CA GLU A 160 9.71 11.14 5.66
C GLU A 160 8.37 11.41 4.95
N ARG A 161 8.40 11.94 3.73
CA ARG A 161 7.18 12.12 2.94
C ARG A 161 6.48 10.80 2.67
N LEU A 162 7.23 9.76 2.31
CA LEU A 162 6.71 8.40 2.15
C LEU A 162 6.08 7.85 3.44
N LYS A 163 6.69 8.10 4.61
CA LYS A 163 6.08 7.75 5.90
C LYS A 163 4.76 8.50 6.11
N GLY A 164 4.69 9.79 5.76
CA GLY A 164 3.48 10.58 5.83
C GLY A 164 2.35 10.02 4.97
N VAL A 165 2.67 9.66 3.72
CA VAL A 165 1.73 8.99 2.80
C VAL A 165 1.28 7.64 3.40
N ASN A 166 2.20 6.83 3.91
CA ASN A 166 1.85 5.55 4.53
C ASN A 166 1.03 5.71 5.83
N TRP A 167 1.20 6.81 6.55
CA TRP A 167 0.40 7.10 7.73
C TRP A 167 -1.08 7.33 7.38
N SER A 168 -1.35 7.80 6.15
CA SER A 168 -2.72 8.00 5.67
C SER A 168 -3.56 6.71 5.64
N TYR A 169 -2.95 5.53 5.48
CA TYR A 169 -3.66 4.24 5.55
C TYR A 169 -4.35 3.99 6.90
N GLN A 170 -3.85 4.62 7.97
CA GLN A 170 -4.41 4.49 9.31
C GLN A 170 -5.63 5.40 9.53
N LEU A 171 -5.94 6.27 8.58
CA LEU A 171 -7.08 7.19 8.62
C LEU A 171 -8.29 6.50 7.97
N GLN A 172 -9.33 6.24 8.75
CA GLN A 172 -10.58 5.66 8.20
C GLN A 172 -11.34 6.64 7.31
N GLN A 173 -11.36 7.92 7.70
CA GLN A 173 -12.02 9.01 7.00
C GLN A 173 -11.12 10.25 7.10
N PRO A 174 -10.10 10.38 6.23
CA PRO A 174 -9.34 11.61 6.12
C PRO A 174 -10.26 12.76 5.69
N ASP A 175 -9.94 13.95 6.16
CA ASP A 175 -10.58 15.17 5.72
C ASP A 175 -10.09 15.57 4.32
N ARG A 176 -10.70 16.62 3.77
CA ARG A 176 -10.38 17.10 2.43
C ARG A 176 -8.94 17.59 2.33
N GLU A 177 -8.37 18.13 3.41
CA GLU A 177 -7.00 18.64 3.42
C GLU A 177 -5.99 17.52 3.19
N VAL A 178 -6.11 16.39 3.92
CA VAL A 178 -5.25 15.23 3.71
C VAL A 178 -5.39 14.65 2.29
N LEU A 179 -6.60 14.56 1.75
CA LEU A 179 -6.81 14.07 0.38
C LEU A 179 -6.19 14.99 -0.66
N THR A 180 -6.29 16.31 -0.45
CA THR A 180 -5.67 17.31 -1.32
C THR A 180 -4.15 17.20 -1.26
N ALA A 181 -3.58 16.99 -0.07
CA ALA A 181 -2.15 16.78 0.10
C ALA A 181 -1.65 15.49 -0.58
N LEU A 182 -2.42 14.40 -0.53
CA LEU A 182 -2.11 13.16 -1.25
C LEU A 182 -2.15 13.36 -2.77
N LEU A 183 -3.16 14.06 -3.28
CA LEU A 183 -3.27 14.40 -4.71
C LEU A 183 -2.13 15.33 -5.16
N ASP A 184 -1.76 16.32 -4.35
CA ASP A 184 -0.63 17.21 -4.62
C ASP A 184 0.70 16.44 -4.61
N THR A 185 0.87 15.52 -3.66
CA THR A 185 2.02 14.62 -3.58
C THR A 185 2.12 13.74 -4.83
N LEU A 186 1.01 13.14 -5.27
CA LEU A 186 0.93 12.37 -6.51
C LEU A 186 1.34 13.22 -7.73
N MET A 187 0.91 14.48 -7.75
CA MET A 187 1.14 15.37 -8.89
C MET A 187 2.57 15.89 -8.99
N HIS A 188 3.15 16.28 -7.85
CA HIS A 188 4.31 17.16 -7.83
C HIS A 188 5.52 16.62 -7.04
N ASP A 189 5.41 15.49 -6.32
CA ASP A 189 6.57 15.00 -5.55
C ASP A 189 7.72 14.64 -6.50
N PRO A 190 8.94 15.16 -6.25
CA PRO A 190 10.09 14.88 -7.11
C PRO A 190 10.47 13.39 -7.12
N ASN A 191 10.11 12.63 -6.09
CA ASN A 191 10.41 11.21 -6.00
C ASN A 191 9.24 10.36 -6.53
N VAL A 192 9.52 9.58 -7.59
CA VAL A 192 8.55 8.66 -8.23
C VAL A 192 7.96 7.66 -7.23
N ASN A 193 8.73 7.15 -6.27
CA ASN A 193 8.23 6.18 -5.29
C ASN A 193 7.23 6.80 -4.32
N VAL A 194 7.39 8.09 -3.99
CA VAL A 194 6.43 8.81 -3.14
C VAL A 194 5.14 9.05 -3.91
N ARG A 195 5.23 9.39 -5.21
CA ARG A 195 4.06 9.49 -6.10
C ARG A 195 3.30 8.16 -6.21
N LEU A 196 4.00 7.04 -6.41
CA LEU A 196 3.38 5.70 -6.44
C LEU A 196 2.68 5.37 -5.13
N ALA A 197 3.33 5.63 -3.99
CA ALA A 197 2.72 5.43 -2.69
C ALA A 197 1.46 6.29 -2.50
N ALA A 198 1.43 7.50 -3.08
CA ALA A 198 0.24 8.35 -3.06
C ALA A 198 -0.91 7.75 -3.89
N VAL A 199 -0.62 7.13 -5.05
CA VAL A 199 -1.63 6.36 -5.81
C VAL A 199 -2.23 5.25 -4.95
N ASP A 200 -1.39 4.47 -4.29
CA ASP A 200 -1.83 3.36 -3.44
C ASP A 200 -2.65 3.84 -2.24
N ALA A 201 -2.26 4.96 -1.62
CA ALA A 201 -3.01 5.59 -0.54
C ALA A 201 -4.39 6.08 -1.00
N LEU A 202 -4.45 6.75 -2.16
CA LEU A 202 -5.70 7.25 -2.73
C LEU A 202 -6.68 6.13 -3.11
N ARG A 203 -6.19 4.91 -3.40
CA ARG A 203 -7.01 3.72 -3.66
C ARG A 203 -8.00 3.43 -2.54
N GLN A 204 -7.59 3.58 -1.28
CA GLN A 204 -8.46 3.37 -0.12
C GLN A 204 -9.62 4.38 -0.05
N PHE A 205 -9.45 5.54 -0.67
CA PHE A 205 -10.39 6.66 -0.60
C PHE A 205 -11.10 6.93 -1.92
N GLY A 206 -11.04 6.02 -2.90
CA GLY A 206 -11.64 6.22 -4.22
C GLY A 206 -13.18 6.25 -4.26
N GLY A 207 -13.86 6.06 -3.12
CA GLY A 207 -15.27 6.39 -2.96
C GLY A 207 -15.54 7.90 -2.89
N GLN A 208 -14.52 8.72 -2.62
CA GLN A 208 -14.66 10.16 -2.47
C GLN A 208 -14.56 10.87 -3.83
N PRO A 209 -15.52 11.75 -4.18
CA PRO A 209 -15.53 12.44 -5.48
C PRO A 209 -14.23 13.21 -5.77
N VAL A 210 -13.64 13.85 -4.76
CA VAL A 210 -12.37 14.59 -4.89
C VAL A 210 -11.23 13.70 -5.37
N VAL A 211 -11.19 12.44 -4.92
CA VAL A 211 -10.16 11.47 -5.33
C VAL A 211 -10.38 11.04 -6.77
N ARG A 212 -11.63 10.73 -7.15
CA ARG A 212 -11.99 10.32 -8.52
C ARG A 212 -11.57 11.36 -9.54
N THR A 213 -11.99 12.60 -9.35
CA THR A 213 -11.65 13.71 -10.26
C THR A 213 -10.14 13.97 -10.27
N GLY A 214 -9.49 13.98 -9.11
CA GLY A 214 -8.05 14.23 -9.01
C GLY A 214 -7.19 13.15 -9.67
N VAL A 215 -7.58 11.88 -9.58
CA VAL A 215 -6.88 10.76 -10.22
C VAL A 215 -6.99 10.84 -11.74
N VAL A 216 -8.17 11.18 -12.28
CA VAL A 216 -8.37 11.38 -13.73
C VAL A 216 -7.54 12.56 -14.24
N GLU A 217 -7.50 13.67 -13.50
CA GLU A 217 -6.65 14.81 -13.82
C GLU A 217 -5.16 14.42 -13.80
N ALA A 218 -4.74 13.68 -12.78
CA ALA A 218 -3.35 13.22 -12.66
C ALA A 218 -2.94 12.31 -13.83
N LEU A 219 -3.81 11.39 -14.24
CA LEU A 219 -3.53 10.47 -15.35
C LEU A 219 -3.17 11.21 -16.64
N GLY A 220 -3.81 12.35 -16.91
CA GLY A 220 -3.53 13.15 -18.11
C GLY A 220 -2.26 14.02 -18.04
N ARG A 221 -1.61 14.13 -16.88
CA ARG A 221 -0.48 15.03 -16.66
C ARG A 221 0.79 14.35 -16.16
N GLN A 222 0.71 13.10 -15.70
CA GLN A 222 1.88 12.40 -15.19
C GLN A 222 2.84 11.98 -16.31
N ASP A 223 4.12 12.26 -16.12
CA ASP A 223 5.18 11.93 -17.10
C ASP A 223 5.86 10.57 -16.84
N SER A 224 5.75 10.04 -15.62
CA SER A 224 6.40 8.78 -15.26
C SER A 224 5.57 7.59 -15.76
N PRO A 225 6.12 6.71 -16.62
CA PRO A 225 5.39 5.53 -17.11
C PRO A 225 4.89 4.62 -15.99
N MET A 226 5.66 4.48 -14.91
CA MET A 226 5.26 3.66 -13.75
C MET A 226 4.04 4.26 -13.04
N VAL A 227 4.03 5.58 -12.83
CA VAL A 227 2.91 6.28 -12.18
C VAL A 227 1.68 6.26 -13.09
N GLN A 228 1.85 6.46 -14.40
CA GLN A 228 0.77 6.36 -15.38
C GLN A 228 0.11 4.97 -15.35
N VAL A 229 0.88 3.89 -15.35
CA VAL A 229 0.35 2.52 -15.24
C VAL A 229 -0.43 2.34 -13.94
N ALA A 230 0.12 2.78 -12.80
CA ALA A 230 -0.56 2.69 -11.51
C ALA A 230 -1.87 3.51 -11.46
N LEU A 231 -1.90 4.68 -12.11
CA LEU A 231 -3.12 5.47 -12.24
C LEU A 231 -4.15 4.82 -13.15
N ILE A 232 -3.73 4.16 -14.23
CA ILE A 232 -4.62 3.38 -15.09
C ILE A 232 -5.25 2.23 -14.29
N ASP A 233 -4.44 1.50 -13.52
CA ASP A 233 -4.94 0.46 -12.60
C ASP A 233 -5.96 1.04 -11.61
N LEU A 234 -5.67 2.21 -11.04
CA LEU A 234 -6.55 2.86 -10.09
C LEU A 234 -7.89 3.27 -10.72
N VAL A 235 -7.91 3.91 -11.89
CA VAL A 235 -9.19 4.31 -12.53
C VAL A 235 -10.03 3.10 -12.92
N VAL A 236 -9.40 2.00 -13.32
CA VAL A 236 -10.09 0.72 -13.59
C VAL A 236 -10.69 0.15 -12.31
N ASP A 237 -9.90 0.05 -11.23
CA ASP A 237 -10.35 -0.47 -9.94
C ASP A 237 -11.53 0.34 -9.38
N LEU A 238 -11.49 1.66 -9.57
CA LEU A 238 -12.55 2.59 -9.17
C LEU A 238 -13.75 2.62 -10.14
N LYS A 239 -13.65 1.95 -11.28
CA LYS A 239 -14.63 1.97 -12.38
C LYS A 239 -14.96 3.39 -12.84
N GLU A 240 -13.93 4.24 -12.96
CA GLU A 240 -14.10 5.65 -13.23
C GLU A 240 -14.30 5.91 -14.74
N LYS A 241 -15.56 6.05 -15.15
CA LYS A 241 -15.92 6.21 -16.57
C LYS A 241 -15.48 7.53 -17.18
N GLU A 242 -15.30 8.58 -16.36
CA GLU A 242 -14.79 9.86 -16.84
C GLU A 242 -13.33 9.76 -17.34
N SER A 243 -12.62 8.66 -17.01
CA SER A 243 -11.25 8.42 -17.48
C SER A 243 -11.16 7.92 -18.93
N VAL A 244 -12.26 7.46 -19.54
CA VAL A 244 -12.27 6.80 -20.86
C VAL A 244 -11.66 7.66 -21.96
N ASP A 245 -11.99 8.96 -21.99
CA ASP A 245 -11.43 9.87 -23.00
C ASP A 245 -9.93 10.08 -22.81
N THR A 246 -9.46 10.14 -21.57
CA THR A 246 -8.03 10.24 -21.25
C THR A 246 -7.31 8.96 -21.65
N LEU A 247 -7.85 7.78 -21.33
CA LEU A 247 -7.28 6.50 -21.73
C LEU A 247 -7.21 6.35 -23.26
N ARG A 248 -8.24 6.79 -23.99
CA ARG A 248 -8.25 6.77 -25.45
C ARG A 248 -7.13 7.63 -26.04
N LYS A 249 -6.90 8.83 -25.50
CA LYS A 249 -5.77 9.68 -25.89
C LYS A 249 -4.42 8.99 -25.65
N LEU A 250 -4.24 8.36 -24.49
CA LEU A 250 -3.01 7.64 -24.16
C LEU A 250 -2.74 6.49 -25.14
N THR A 251 -3.76 5.75 -25.59
CA THR A 251 -3.56 4.67 -26.58
C THR A 251 -3.12 5.16 -27.96
N GLN A 252 -3.46 6.40 -28.32
CA GLN A 252 -3.18 6.98 -29.64
C GLN A 252 -1.84 7.72 -29.72
N ASP A 253 -1.19 7.97 -28.58
CA ASP A 253 0.09 8.68 -28.54
C ASP A 253 1.27 7.74 -28.82
N GLU A 254 1.78 7.80 -30.05
CA GLU A 254 2.93 6.99 -30.50
C GLU A 254 4.23 7.27 -29.74
N LYS A 255 4.34 8.43 -29.06
CA LYS A 255 5.53 8.80 -28.29
C LYS A 255 5.53 8.25 -26.86
N LEU A 256 4.37 7.81 -26.36
CA LEU A 256 4.27 7.22 -25.02
C LEU A 256 4.97 5.86 -24.94
N ASN A 257 5.34 5.51 -23.71
CA ASN A 257 5.89 4.20 -23.39
C ASN A 257 4.90 3.08 -23.76
N GLU A 258 5.41 2.01 -24.37
CA GLU A 258 4.59 0.87 -24.84
C GLU A 258 3.78 0.21 -23.72
N ALA A 259 4.34 0.10 -22.51
CA ALA A 259 3.65 -0.48 -21.36
C ALA A 259 2.43 0.36 -20.95
N VAL A 260 2.54 1.70 -21.03
CA VAL A 260 1.45 2.63 -20.72
C VAL A 260 0.33 2.49 -21.76
N ARG A 261 0.68 2.48 -23.06
CA ARG A 261 -0.31 2.27 -24.14
C ARG A 261 -1.04 0.94 -24.00
N THR A 262 -0.29 -0.14 -23.80
CA THR A 262 -0.83 -1.49 -23.64
C THR A 262 -1.76 -1.55 -22.43
N ARG A 263 -1.35 -0.96 -21.31
CA ARG A 263 -2.19 -0.93 -20.11
C ARG A 263 -3.44 -0.07 -20.29
N ALA A 264 -3.34 1.07 -20.96
CA ALA A 264 -4.47 1.96 -21.26
C ALA A 264 -5.49 1.27 -22.17
N GLN A 265 -5.02 0.53 -23.19
CA GLN A 265 -5.89 -0.24 -24.06
C GLN A 265 -6.65 -1.32 -23.29
N LYS A 266 -5.96 -2.04 -22.40
CA LYS A 266 -6.60 -3.01 -21.50
C LYS A 266 -7.62 -2.33 -20.56
N GLY A 267 -7.27 -1.17 -20.02
CA GLY A 267 -8.15 -0.41 -19.13
C GLY A 267 -9.43 0.09 -19.82
N LEU A 268 -9.35 0.49 -21.08
CA LEU A 268 -10.53 0.82 -21.89
C LEU A 268 -11.49 -0.36 -22.02
N GLN A 269 -10.97 -1.55 -22.33
CA GLN A 269 -11.78 -2.77 -22.46
C GLN A 269 -12.46 -3.18 -21.15
N GLU A 270 -11.85 -2.86 -20.00
CA GLU A 270 -12.40 -3.15 -18.67
C GLU A 270 -13.48 -2.14 -18.23
N LEU A 271 -13.53 -0.96 -18.85
CA LEU A 271 -14.43 0.15 -18.51
C LEU A 271 -15.61 0.34 -19.49
N GLU A 272 -15.49 -0.15 -20.73
CA GLU A 272 -16.56 -0.22 -21.74
C GLU A 272 -17.59 -1.32 -21.41
#